data_AF-A0A359D7W3-F1
#
_entry.id   AF-A0A359D7W3-F1
#
_cell.length_a   1.000
_cell.length_b   1.000
_cell.length_c   1.000
_cell.angle_alpha   90.00
_cell.angle_beta   90.00
_cell.angle_gamma   90.00
#
_symmetry.space_group_name_H-M   'P 1'
#
loop_
_entity.id
_entity.type
_entity.pdbx_description
1 polymer ?
#
loop_
_entity_poly.entity_id
_entity_poly.type
_entity_poly.pdbx_seq_one_letter_code
_entity_poly.pdbx_strand_id
1 'polypeptide(L)'
;MAIEIQWIRDNASLAHYCASWRSLPFVAVDTEFMRVDTFYPIAGLLQVSEGERAYLIDPLLISDWAPFAELLVDPAVVKVLHACSEDL
;
A
#
# COMPACT_ATOMS: atom_id res chain seq x y z
N MET A 1 -16.72 6.27 -15.31
CA MET A 1 -17.02 5.81 -13.94
C MET A 1 -15.93 6.36 -13.05
N ALA A 2 -16.24 6.92 -11.89
CA ALA A 2 -15.21 7.36 -10.95
C ALA A 2 -14.62 6.13 -10.25
N ILE A 3 -13.31 6.11 -10.01
CA ILE A 3 -12.67 5.08 -9.19
C ILE A 3 -13.16 5.26 -7.76
N GLU A 4 -13.59 4.17 -7.14
CA GLU A 4 -13.98 4.17 -5.73
C GLU A 4 -12.72 4.22 -4.85
N ILE A 5 -12.70 5.17 -3.90
CA ILE A 5 -11.58 5.40 -3.01
C ILE A 5 -11.93 4.90 -1.61
N GLN A 6 -11.05 4.08 -1.04
CA GLN A 6 -11.19 3.48 0.29
C GLN A 6 -10.02 3.90 1.17
N TRP A 7 -10.31 4.41 2.37
CA TRP A 7 -9.29 4.78 3.36
C TRP A 7 -9.01 3.63 4.32
N ILE A 8 -7.74 3.29 4.51
CA ILE A 8 -7.25 2.31 5.48
C ILE A 8 -6.50 3.07 6.58
N ARG A 9 -7.06 3.06 7.79
CA ARG A 9 -6.60 3.92 8.92
C ARG A 9 -6.42 3.14 10.23
N ASP A 10 -6.45 1.82 10.15
CA ASP A 10 -6.30 0.94 11.30
C ASP A 10 -5.76 -0.43 10.86
N ASN A 11 -5.15 -1.16 11.79
CA ASN A 11 -4.53 -2.45 11.51
C ASN A 11 -5.54 -3.50 11.03
N ALA A 12 -6.80 -3.44 11.48
CA ALA A 12 -7.79 -4.46 11.13
C ALA A 12 -8.26 -4.31 9.69
N SER A 13 -8.50 -3.08 9.22
CA SER A 13 -8.81 -2.81 7.83
C SER A 13 -7.64 -3.16 6.90
N LEU A 14 -6.40 -2.83 7.29
CA LEU A 14 -5.21 -3.21 6.51
C LEU A 14 -5.10 -4.73 6.37
N ALA A 15 -5.22 -5.48 7.48
CA ALA A 15 -5.16 -6.93 7.48
C ALA A 15 -6.26 -7.56 6.62
N HIS A 16 -7.49 -7.04 6.71
CA HIS A 16 -8.63 -7.50 5.91
C HIS A 16 -8.35 -7.39 4.41
N TYR A 17 -7.89 -6.21 3.95
CA TYR A 17 -7.62 -6.01 2.53
C TYR A 17 -6.38 -6.76 2.05
N CYS A 18 -5.32 -6.87 2.85
CA CYS A 18 -4.15 -7.68 2.50
C CYS A 18 -4.55 -9.15 2.27
N ALA A 19 -5.43 -9.71 3.10
CA ALA A 19 -5.95 -11.07 2.90
C ALA A 19 -6.72 -11.21 1.58
N SER A 20 -7.51 -10.20 1.19
CA SER A 20 -8.20 -10.17 -0.10
C SER A 20 -7.21 -10.07 -1.27
N TRP A 21 -6.24 -9.17 -1.18
CA TRP A 21 -5.26 -8.90 -2.24
C TRP A 21 -4.33 -10.08 -2.52
N ARG A 22 -4.07 -10.93 -1.52
CA ARG A 22 -3.30 -12.18 -1.70
C ARG A 22 -3.98 -13.20 -2.63
N SER A 23 -5.27 -13.05 -2.91
CA SER A 23 -5.99 -13.87 -3.87
C SER A 23 -5.96 -13.33 -5.31
N LEU A 24 -5.39 -12.13 -5.50
CA LEU A 24 -5.36 -11.44 -6.79
C LEU A 24 -4.08 -11.75 -7.57
N PRO A 25 -4.11 -11.66 -8.92
CA PRO A 25 -2.92 -11.84 -9.73
C PRO A 25 -1.89 -10.72 -9.55
N PHE A 26 -2.33 -9.51 -9.19
CA PHE A 26 -1.46 -8.37 -8.97
C PHE A 26 -2.10 -7.32 -8.04
N VAL A 27 -1.25 -6.44 -7.53
CA VAL A 27 -1.63 -5.13 -6.97
C VAL A 27 -0.72 -4.06 -7.53
N ALA A 28 -1.27 -2.88 -7.83
CA ALA A 28 -0.47 -1.68 -8.08
C ALA A 28 -0.16 -0.99 -6.76
N VAL A 29 1.07 -0.50 -6.60
CA VAL A 29 1.55 0.18 -5.38
C VAL A 29 2.26 1.46 -5.77
N ASP A 30 2.07 2.51 -4.98
CA ASP A 30 2.73 3.81 -5.09
C ASP A 30 2.85 4.43 -3.69
N THR A 31 3.78 5.36 -3.48
CA THR A 31 3.96 6.00 -2.18
C THR A 31 4.10 7.51 -2.29
N GLU A 32 3.69 8.22 -1.24
CA GLU A 32 3.97 9.64 -1.06
C GLU A 32 4.78 9.82 0.22
N PHE A 33 5.81 10.66 0.17
CA PHE A 33 6.70 10.87 1.32
C PHE A 33 7.17 12.32 1.44
N MET A 34 7.47 12.71 2.68
CA MET A 34 8.11 13.98 3.03
C MET A 34 9.60 13.76 3.25
N ARG A 35 10.43 14.53 2.55
CA ARG A 35 11.90 14.43 2.63
C ARG A 35 12.60 15.76 2.96
N VAL A 36 11.83 16.76 3.41
CA VAL A 36 12.39 18.04 3.85
C VAL A 36 12.91 17.87 5.27
N ASP A 37 14.16 18.27 5.50
CA ASP A 37 14.81 18.30 6.83
C ASP A 37 14.81 16.95 7.58
N THR A 38 14.84 15.83 6.87
CA THR A 38 14.82 14.47 7.42
C THR A 38 15.94 13.62 6.83
N PHE A 39 16.52 12.71 7.64
CA PHE A 39 17.55 11.79 7.17
C PHE A 39 16.95 10.62 6.36
N TYR A 40 15.85 10.05 6.85
CA TYR A 40 15.04 9.08 6.12
C TYR A 40 13.71 9.74 5.72
N PRO A 41 13.22 9.51 4.47
CA PRO A 41 11.90 9.98 4.08
C PRO A 41 10.82 9.48 5.03
N ILE A 42 9.89 10.36 5.38
CA ILE A 42 8.73 10.02 6.19
C ILE A 42 7.59 9.66 5.23
N ALA A 43 7.13 8.41 5.27
CA ALA A 43 5.95 8.00 4.52
C ALA A 43 4.73 8.85 4.94
N GLY A 44 4.11 9.51 3.97
CA GLY A 44 2.89 10.30 4.12
C GLY A 44 1.65 9.56 3.66
N LEU A 45 1.78 8.70 2.64
CA LEU A 45 0.70 7.86 2.15
C LEU A 45 1.26 6.63 1.43
N LEU A 46 0.57 5.50 1.53
CA LEU A 46 0.74 4.39 0.60
C LEU A 46 -0.55 4.19 -0.18
N GLN A 47 -0.42 3.98 -1.48
CA GLN A 47 -1.53 3.73 -2.38
C GLN A 47 -1.48 2.28 -2.85
N VAL A 48 -2.63 1.61 -2.84
CA VAL A 48 -2.79 0.26 -3.40
C VAL A 48 -3.97 0.24 -4.35
N SER A 49 -3.86 -0.48 -5.47
CA SER A 49 -5.02 -0.75 -6.33
C SER A 49 -5.04 -2.19 -6.82
N GLU A 50 -6.24 -2.75 -6.88
CA GLU A 50 -6.54 -4.06 -7.47
C GLU A 50 -7.13 -3.95 -8.89
N GLY A 51 -7.10 -2.76 -9.49
CA GLY A 51 -7.64 -2.49 -10.83
C GLY A 51 -9.06 -1.91 -10.85
N GLU A 52 -9.86 -2.12 -9.80
CA GLU A 52 -11.22 -1.56 -9.69
C GLU A 52 -11.31 -0.41 -8.68
N ARG A 53 -10.61 -0.55 -7.56
CA ARG A 53 -10.65 0.38 -6.41
C ARG A 53 -9.27 0.93 -6.11
N ALA A 54 -9.22 2.12 -5.50
CA ALA A 54 -8.01 2.72 -4.97
C ALA A 54 -8.09 2.75 -3.45
N TYR A 55 -7.01 2.31 -2.81
CA TYR A 55 -6.89 2.25 -1.36
C TYR A 55 -5.79 3.19 -0.90
N LEU A 56 -6.13 4.06 0.05
CA LEU A 56 -5.23 5.04 0.62
C LEU A 56 -4.94 4.62 2.07
N ILE A 57 -3.74 4.12 2.30
CA ILE A 57 -3.27 3.66 3.61
C ILE A 57 -2.57 4.85 4.28
N ASP A 58 -3.07 5.26 5.43
CA ASP A 58 -2.43 6.29 6.26
C ASP A 58 -1.35 5.63 7.14
N PRO A 59 -0.05 5.78 6.81
CA PRO A 59 1.01 5.08 7.52
C PRO A 59 1.19 5.55 8.97
N LEU A 60 0.65 6.72 9.34
CA LEU A 60 0.79 7.26 10.69
C LEU A 60 -0.14 6.58 11.70
N LEU A 61 -1.18 5.88 11.21
CA LEU A 61 -2.17 5.20 12.03
C LEU A 61 -1.96 3.67 12.06
N ILE A 62 -1.12 3.14 11.19
CA ILE A 62 -0.79 1.72 11.13
C ILE A 62 0.42 1.43 12.01
N SER A 63 0.25 0.47 12.90
CA SER A 63 1.33 -0.03 13.78
C SER A 63 1.71 -1.48 13.50
N ASP A 64 0.84 -2.22 12.82
CA ASP A 64 1.12 -3.59 12.38
C ASP A 64 1.16 -3.67 10.85
N TRP A 65 2.36 -3.78 10.32
CA TRP A 65 2.64 -3.89 8.89
C TRP A 65 2.84 -5.33 8.42
N ALA A 66 2.77 -6.32 9.31
CA ALA A 66 3.02 -7.71 8.95
C ALA A 66 2.12 -8.21 7.79
N PRO A 67 0.79 -7.91 7.76
CA PRO A 67 -0.06 -8.34 6.65
C PRO A 67 0.35 -7.75 5.30
N PHE A 68 0.78 -6.49 5.29
CA PHE A 68 1.22 -5.81 4.08
C PHE A 68 2.59 -6.32 3.63
N ALA A 69 3.52 -6.53 4.57
CA ALA A 69 4.80 -7.15 4.28
C ALA A 69 4.65 -8.55 3.68
N GLU A 70 3.75 -9.38 4.23
CA GLU A 70 3.42 -10.70 3.69
C GLU A 70 2.91 -10.63 2.25
N LEU A 71 2.04 -9.67 1.93
CA LEU A 71 1.58 -9.43 0.56
C LEU A 71 2.74 -9.02 -0.38
N LEU A 72 3.60 -8.12 0.07
CA LEU A 72 4.74 -7.63 -0.72
C LEU A 72 5.73 -8.74 -1.05
N VAL A 73 5.91 -9.73 -0.18
CA VAL A 73 6.80 -10.88 -0.42
C VAL A 73 6.11 -12.08 -1.06
N ASP A 74 4.77 -12.09 -1.17
CA ASP A 74 4.02 -13.20 -1.76
C ASP A 74 4.31 -13.33 -3.27
N PRO A 75 4.98 -14.41 -3.74
CA PRO A 75 5.32 -14.55 -5.15
C PRO A 75 4.10 -14.84 -6.04
N ALA A 76 2.94 -15.19 -5.47
CA ALA A 76 1.72 -15.40 -6.22
C ALA A 76 1.06 -14.09 -6.69
N VAL A 77 1.42 -12.95 -6.07
CA VAL A 77 0.87 -11.62 -6.40
C VAL A 77 1.96 -10.75 -7.01
N VAL A 78 1.76 -10.26 -8.22
CA VAL A 78 2.68 -9.29 -8.84
C VAL A 78 2.49 -7.91 -8.20
N LYS A 79 3.58 -7.27 -7.79
CA LYS A 79 3.55 -5.87 -7.34
C LYS A 79 3.96 -4.98 -8.50
N VAL A 80 3.04 -4.15 -8.97
CA VAL A 80 3.26 -3.22 -10.09
C VAL A 80 3.54 -1.84 -9.53
N LEU A 81 4.73 -1.31 -9.81
CA LEU A 81 5.13 0.05 -9.46
C LEU A 81 5.66 0.78 -10.70
N HIS A 82 5.61 2.10 -10.71
CA HIS A 82 6.18 2.92 -11.77
C HIS A 82 7.30 3.79 -11.20
N ALA A 83 8.47 3.80 -11.85
CA ALA A 83 9.62 4.61 -11.42
C ALA A 83 10.03 4.43 -9.95
N CYS A 84 9.96 3.19 -9.44
CA CYS A 84 10.05 2.85 -8.02
C CYS A 84 11.41 3.00 -7.32
N SER A 85 12.33 3.79 -7.88
CA SER A 85 13.66 3.94 -7.29
C SER A 85 13.63 4.62 -5.92
N GLU A 86 12.62 5.46 -5.65
CA GLU A 86 12.48 6.13 -4.35
C GLU A 86 11.51 5.39 -3.41
N ASP A 87 10.72 4.44 -3.93
CA ASP A 87 9.82 3.59 -3.13
C ASP A 87 10.56 2.41 -2.46
N LEU A 88 11.68 1.97 -3.03
CA LEU A 88 12.51 0.83 -2.58
C LEU A 88 13.65 1.25 -1.66
#